data_AF-A0A924ZID4-F1
#
_entry.id   AF-A0A924ZID4-F1
#
_cell.length_a   1.000
_cell.length_b   1.000
_cell.length_c   1.000
_cell.angle_alpha   90.00
_cell.angle_beta   90.00
_cell.angle_gamma   90.00
#
_symmetry.space_group_name_H-M   'P 1'
#
loop_
_entity.id
_entity.type
_entity.pdbx_description
1 polymer ?
#
loop_
_entity_poly.entity_id
_entity_poly.type
_entity_poly.pdbx_seq_one_letter_code
_entity_poly.pdbx_strand_id
1 'polypeptide(L)' 'TSICGRDRVIAESDCGFGTFAGYGAVDPEIAWAKLAALKEGARRAK' A
#
# COMPACT_ATOMS: atom_id res chain seq x y z
N THR A 1 -17.55 8.08 3.72
CA THR A 1 -16.72 9.14 4.34
C THR A 1 -17.24 9.57 5.71
N SER A 2 -18.09 8.78 6.38
CA SER A 2 -18.74 9.15 7.65
C SER A 2 -17.85 9.04 8.89
N ILE A 3 -16.67 8.40 8.78
CA ILE A 3 -15.69 8.29 9.87
C ILE A 3 -14.50 9.23 9.58
N CYS A 4 -13.82 9.03 8.45
CA CYS A 4 -12.79 9.93 7.94
C CYS A 4 -13.26 10.54 6.62
N GLY A 5 -13.12 11.87 6.48
CA GLY A 5 -13.36 12.58 5.23
C GLY A 5 -12.42 12.08 4.12
N ARG A 6 -12.84 12.19 2.85
CA ARG A 6 -12.09 11.66 1.70
C ARG A 6 -10.65 12.20 1.64
N ASP A 7 -10.48 13.49 1.92
CA ASP A 7 -9.17 14.16 1.89
C ASP A 7 -8.27 13.81 3.09
N ARG A 8 -8.77 13.00 4.03
CA ARG A 8 -8.07 12.54 5.23
C ARG A 8 -7.74 11.05 5.19
N VAL A 9 -7.87 10.40 4.03
CA VAL A 9 -7.58 8.98 3.85
C VAL A 9 -6.53 8.81 2.75
N ILE A 10 -5.48 8.03 3.05
CA ILE A 10 -4.41 7.69 2.11
C ILE A 10 -4.38 6.17 1.96
N ALA A 11 -4.23 5.69 0.73
CA ALA A 11 -4.05 4.28 0.44
C ALA A 11 -2.56 3.92 0.54
N GLU A 12 -2.23 2.95 1.39
CA GLU A 12 -0.87 2.51 1.66
C GLU A 12 -0.88 0.99 1.98
N SER A 13 0.31 0.39 2.01
CA SER A 13 0.54 -0.83 2.78
C SER A 13 0.37 -0.59 4.29
N ASP A 14 0.04 -1.64 5.04
CA ASP A 14 -0.05 -1.57 6.51
C ASP A 14 1.32 -1.37 7.18
N CYS A 15 2.36 -1.99 6.62
CA CYS A 15 3.76 -1.86 7.02
C CYS A 15 4.68 -2.01 5.80
N GLY A 16 6.00 -1.97 6.01
CA GLY A 16 6.98 -2.26 4.94
C GLY A 16 6.92 -3.70 4.43
N PHE A 17 7.45 -3.94 3.22
CA PHE A 17 7.47 -5.27 2.60
C PHE A 17 8.49 -6.26 3.21
N GLY A 18 9.40 -5.78 4.06
CA GLY A 18 10.36 -6.63 4.78
C GLY A 18 9.69 -7.32 5.97
N THR A 19 10.09 -8.57 6.25
CA THR A 19 9.58 -9.32 7.41
C THR A 19 10.07 -8.74 8.74
N PHE A 20 11.31 -8.22 8.79
CA PHE A 20 11.87 -7.57 9.95
C PHE A 20 12.48 -6.21 9.59
N ALA A 21 12.41 -5.24 10.51
CA ALA A 21 13.02 -3.94 10.32
C ALA A 21 14.55 -4.09 10.19
N GLY A 22 15.11 -3.66 9.06
CA GLY A 22 16.54 -3.76 8.78
C GLY A 22 17.04 -5.17 8.41
N TYR A 23 16.16 -6.17 8.30
CA TYR A 23 16.53 -7.54 7.99
C TYR A 23 15.45 -8.29 7.21
N GLY A 24 15.83 -8.90 6.08
CA GLY A 24 14.94 -9.74 5.28
C GLY A 24 15.00 -9.42 3.80
N ALA A 25 14.75 -10.44 2.97
CA ALA A 25 14.65 -10.29 1.53
C ALA A 25 13.28 -9.69 1.18
N VAL A 26 13.28 -8.62 0.39
CA VAL A 26 12.09 -8.16 -0.33
C VAL A 26 12.18 -8.75 -1.72
N ASP A 27 11.16 -9.50 -2.13
CA ASP A 27 11.00 -9.87 -3.54
C ASP A 27 10.52 -8.63 -4.32
N PRO A 28 11.37 -8.04 -5.20
CA PRO A 28 11.03 -6.77 -5.82
C PRO A 28 9.84 -6.88 -6.77
N GLU A 29 9.73 -7.97 -7.52
CA GLU A 29 8.66 -8.13 -8.51
C GLU A 29 7.30 -8.25 -7.82
N ILE A 30 7.24 -9.01 -6.72
CA ILE A 30 6.03 -9.12 -5.90
C ILE A 30 5.69 -7.79 -5.24
N ALA A 31 6.68 -7.06 -4.70
CA ALA A 31 6.44 -5.75 -4.09
C ALA A 31 5.86 -4.76 -5.10
N TRP A 32 6.42 -4.70 -6.31
CA TRP A 32 5.91 -3.83 -7.37
C TRP A 32 4.51 -4.24 -7.85
N ALA A 33 4.22 -5.54 -7.96
CA ALA A 33 2.89 -6.00 -8.31
C ALA A 33 1.84 -5.56 -7.27
N LYS A 34 2.16 -5.65 -5.97
CA LYS A 34 1.28 -5.20 -4.89
C LYS A 34 1.04 -3.68 -4.94
N LEU A 35 2.09 -2.89 -5.18
CA LEU A 35 1.96 -1.43 -5.31
C LEU A 35 1.14 -1.04 -6.55
N ALA A 36 1.27 -1.78 -7.66
CA ALA A 36 0.45 -1.56 -8.85
C ALA A 36 -1.04 -1.84 -8.58
N ALA A 37 -1.35 -2.91 -7.86
CA ALA A 37 -2.72 -3.23 -7.44
C ALA A 37 -3.30 -2.16 -6.50
N LEU A 38 -2.51 -1.69 -5.52
CA LEU A 38 -2.90 -0.60 -4.61
C LEU A 38 -3.24 0.68 -5.39
N LYS A 39 -2.37 1.07 -6.33
CA LYS A 39 -2.57 2.25 -7.19
C LYS A 39 -3.87 2.15 -7.98
N GLU A 40 -4.15 0.99 -8.58
CA GLU A 40 -5.38 0.78 -9.34
C GLU A 40 -6.63 0.85 -8.45
N GLY A 41 -6.57 0.26 -7.25
CA GLY A 41 -7.65 0.38 -6.26
C GLY A 41 -7.89 1.83 -5.85
N ALA A 42 -6.84 2.57 -5.53
CA ALA A 42 -6.92 3.99 -5.18
C ALA A 42 -7.49 4.84 -6.32
N ARG A 43 -7.16 4.53 -7.57
CA ARG A 43 -7.73 5.21 -8.76
C ARG A 43 -9.23 4.99 -8.89
N ARG A 44 -9.73 3.79 -8.60
CA ARG A 44 -11.16 3.46 -8.63
C ARG A 44 -11.94 4.08 -7.48
N ALA A 45 -11.28 4.25 -6.33
CA ALA A 45 -11.88 4.80 -5.13
C ALA A 45 -12.02 6.33 -5.19
N LYS A 46 -11.32 7.03 -6.09
CA LYS A 46 -11.49 8.47 -6.35
C LYS A 46 -12.90 8.79 -6.82
#